data_AF-A0A958LGY9-F1
#
_entry.id   AF-A0A958LGY9-F1
#
_cell.length_a   1.000
_cell.length_b   1.000
_cell.length_c   1.000
_cell.angle_alpha   90.00
_cell.angle_beta   90.00
_cell.angle_gamma   90.00
#
_symmetry.space_group_name_H-M   'P 1'
#
loop_
_entity.id
_entity.type
_entity.pdbx_description
1 polymer ?
#
loop_
_entity_poly.entity_id
_entity_poly.type
_entity_poly.pdbx_seq_one_letter_code
_entity_poly.pdbx_strand_id
1 'polypeptide(L)'
;MQKKEKAGAANTAAMQILKYIEESAGLLNRASSPTELRIIQKADGKSLRFLAEDIEEVIPRLDTEGNPFLQVNFHSGMKILLTESLVGFKPAISPTLDMGKLPSVVTTPDLLSVVEAIEETLSSGGAQAEELEILRRVFGSVLEGGEAVGFDLTAERVWLTRISHLAGEHSA
;
A
#
# COMPACT_ATOMS: atom_id res chain seq x y z
N MET A 1 -27.91 -21.61 -7.97
CA MET A 1 -28.17 -20.83 -6.74
C MET A 1 -26.94 -20.10 -6.22
N GLN A 2 -25.74 -20.71 -6.21
CA GLN A 2 -24.49 -20.11 -5.69
C GLN A 2 -24.07 -18.74 -6.27
N LYS A 3 -24.35 -18.43 -7.55
CA LYS A 3 -24.00 -17.11 -8.14
C LYS A 3 -24.81 -15.94 -7.57
N LYS A 4 -26.05 -16.15 -7.14
CA LYS A 4 -26.90 -15.06 -6.58
C LYS A 4 -26.49 -14.71 -5.15
N GLU A 5 -26.05 -15.68 -4.35
CA GLU A 5 -25.60 -15.46 -2.97
C GLU A 5 -24.23 -14.76 -2.93
N LYS A 6 -23.28 -15.17 -3.78
CA LYS A 6 -21.98 -14.48 -3.89
C LYS A 6 -22.10 -13.02 -4.31
N ALA A 7 -22.98 -12.72 -5.26
CA ALA A 7 -23.23 -11.35 -5.71
C ALA A 7 -23.85 -10.46 -4.60
N GLY A 8 -24.72 -11.04 -3.75
CA GLY A 8 -25.30 -10.32 -2.61
C GLY A 8 -24.30 -10.01 -1.50
N ALA A 9 -23.38 -10.95 -1.22
CA ALA A 9 -22.34 -10.77 -0.21
C ALA A 9 -21.29 -9.72 -0.64
N ALA A 10 -20.80 -9.80 -1.87
CA ALA A 10 -19.84 -8.83 -2.42
C ALA A 10 -20.41 -7.40 -2.43
N ASN A 11 -21.69 -7.25 -2.75
CA ASN A 11 -22.36 -5.95 -2.73
C ASN A 11 -22.47 -5.39 -1.30
N THR A 12 -22.77 -6.24 -0.31
CA THR A 12 -22.81 -5.83 1.09
C THR A 12 -21.43 -5.38 1.59
N ALA A 13 -20.38 -6.12 1.25
CA ALA A 13 -19.01 -5.79 1.61
C ALA A 13 -18.55 -4.45 1.00
N ALA A 14 -18.83 -4.24 -0.29
CA ALA A 14 -18.56 -2.97 -0.97
C ALA A 14 -19.30 -1.80 -0.29
N MET A 15 -20.58 -1.96 0.06
CA MET A 15 -21.34 -0.93 0.78
C MET A 15 -20.72 -0.57 2.13
N GLN A 16 -20.18 -1.55 2.86
CA GLN A 16 -19.51 -1.30 4.14
C GLN A 16 -18.23 -0.49 3.96
N ILE A 17 -17.42 -0.81 2.95
CA ILE A 17 -16.22 -0.03 2.59
C ILE A 17 -16.60 1.40 2.23
N LEU A 18 -17.61 1.58 1.38
CA LEU A 18 -18.07 2.90 0.95
C LEU A 18 -18.54 3.74 2.13
N LYS A 19 -19.34 3.17 3.02
CA LYS A 19 -19.80 3.84 4.24
C LYS A 19 -18.62 4.29 5.11
N TYR A 20 -17.64 3.40 5.31
CA TYR A 20 -16.45 3.75 6.10
C TYR A 20 -15.66 4.91 5.46
N ILE A 21 -15.50 4.90 4.13
CA ILE A 21 -14.81 5.97 3.40
C ILE A 21 -15.57 7.31 3.49
N GLU A 22 -16.90 7.30 3.43
CA GLU A 22 -17.74 8.49 3.58
C GLU A 22 -17.57 9.16 4.95
N GLU A 23 -17.35 8.36 5.99
CA GLU A 23 -17.11 8.82 7.36
C GLU A 23 -15.64 9.21 7.60
N SER A 24 -14.72 8.78 6.74
CA SER A 24 -13.28 9.02 6.88
C SER A 24 -12.88 10.46 6.49
N ALA A 25 -11.92 11.03 7.21
CA ALA A 25 -11.43 12.38 6.91
C ALA A 25 -10.46 12.41 5.72
N GLY A 26 -9.65 11.37 5.53
CA GLY A 26 -8.54 11.37 4.57
C GLY A 26 -8.71 10.45 3.36
N LEU A 27 -9.77 9.64 3.29
CA LEU A 27 -10.05 8.82 2.11
C LEU A 27 -11.20 9.42 1.28
N LEU A 28 -11.16 9.17 -0.03
CA LEU A 28 -12.20 9.60 -0.96
C LEU A 28 -12.59 8.43 -1.86
N ASN A 29 -13.88 8.21 -2.03
CA ASN A 29 -14.40 7.32 -3.06
C ASN A 29 -14.56 8.09 -4.38
N ARG A 30 -13.97 7.56 -5.46
CA ARG A 30 -14.16 8.04 -6.85
C ARG A 30 -14.59 6.92 -7.80
N ALA A 31 -15.21 5.87 -7.28
CA ALA A 31 -15.76 4.78 -8.09
C ALA A 31 -16.68 5.34 -9.18
N SER A 32 -16.49 4.88 -10.41
CA SER A 32 -17.36 5.20 -11.55
C SER A 32 -18.43 4.12 -11.78
N SER A 33 -18.34 3.00 -11.05
CA SER A 33 -19.22 1.84 -11.18
C SER A 33 -19.43 1.20 -9.80
N PRO A 34 -20.60 0.57 -9.54
CA PRO A 34 -20.80 -0.26 -8.35
C PRO A 34 -19.91 -1.52 -8.30
N THR A 35 -19.29 -1.92 -9.43
CA THR A 35 -18.45 -3.12 -9.51
C THR A 35 -16.97 -2.86 -9.26
N GLU A 36 -16.54 -1.61 -9.35
CA GLU A 36 -15.13 -1.22 -9.19
C GLU A 36 -15.05 -0.16 -8.08
N LEU A 37 -14.26 -0.44 -7.06
CA LEU A 37 -13.96 0.54 -6.03
C LEU A 37 -12.69 1.29 -6.39
N ARG A 38 -12.73 2.61 -6.20
CA ARG A 38 -11.55 3.47 -6.31
C ARG A 38 -11.44 4.35 -5.10
N ILE A 39 -10.41 4.11 -4.30
CA ILE A 39 -10.11 4.86 -3.08
C ILE A 39 -8.95 5.80 -3.38
N ILE A 40 -9.07 7.07 -3.02
CA ILE A 40 -7.99 8.06 -3.12
C ILE A 40 -7.62 8.54 -1.72
N GLN A 41 -6.32 8.50 -1.40
CA GLN A 41 -5.77 9.08 -0.18
C GLN A 41 -5.52 10.57 -0.38
N LYS A 42 -6.08 11.42 0.48
CA LYS A 42 -5.85 12.89 0.42
C LYS A 42 -4.41 13.25 0.78
N ALA A 43 -3.74 12.42 1.60
CA ALA A 43 -2.39 12.67 2.08
C ALA A 43 -1.35 12.80 0.96
N ASP A 44 -1.46 11.96 -0.08
CA ASP A 44 -0.48 11.85 -1.16
C ASP A 44 -1.11 11.78 -2.57
N GLY A 45 -2.44 11.81 -2.67
CA GLY A 45 -3.18 11.72 -3.91
C GLY A 45 -3.18 10.32 -4.54
N LYS A 46 -2.65 9.30 -3.86
CA LYS A 46 -2.56 7.95 -4.41
C LYS A 46 -3.91 7.28 -4.50
N SER A 47 -4.10 6.49 -5.56
CA SER A 47 -5.35 5.79 -5.80
C SER A 47 -5.16 4.29 -5.85
N LEU A 48 -6.00 3.60 -5.08
CA LEU A 48 -6.14 2.15 -5.00
C LEU A 48 -7.39 1.73 -5.77
N ARG A 49 -7.29 0.71 -6.61
CA ARG A 49 -8.41 0.15 -7.38
C ARG A 49 -8.50 -1.36 -7.22
N PHE A 50 -9.72 -1.86 -7.03
CA PHE A 50 -10.03 -3.29 -7.01
C PHE A 50 -11.51 -3.52 -7.34
N LEU A 51 -11.84 -4.75 -7.76
CA LEU A 51 -13.23 -5.09 -8.05
C LEU A 51 -13.95 -5.52 -6.77
N ALA A 52 -15.25 -5.23 -6.70
CA ALA A 52 -16.08 -5.67 -5.58
C ALA A 52 -16.12 -7.22 -5.47
N GLU A 53 -15.98 -7.93 -6.60
CA GLU A 53 -15.92 -9.39 -6.63
C GLU A 53 -14.61 -9.97 -6.08
N ASP A 54 -13.54 -9.17 -6.02
CA ASP A 54 -12.26 -9.60 -5.44
C ASP A 54 -12.33 -9.65 -3.91
N ILE A 55 -13.31 -8.98 -3.30
CA ILE A 55 -13.47 -8.90 -1.85
C ILE A 55 -14.01 -10.25 -1.32
N GLU A 56 -13.24 -10.87 -0.43
CA GLU A 56 -13.64 -12.07 0.29
C GLU A 56 -14.41 -11.69 1.56
N GLU A 57 -13.89 -10.76 2.35
CA GLU A 57 -14.45 -10.40 3.65
C GLU A 57 -14.05 -8.96 4.05
N VAL A 58 -14.91 -8.29 4.79
CA VAL A 58 -14.67 -6.96 5.35
C VAL A 58 -14.92 -7.01 6.86
N ILE A 59 -13.89 -6.70 7.65
CA ILE A 59 -13.91 -6.86 9.11
C ILE A 59 -13.62 -5.50 9.77
N PRO A 60 -14.56 -4.90 10.51
CA PRO A 60 -14.29 -3.72 11.31
C PRO A 60 -13.43 -4.11 12.53
N ARG A 61 -12.42 -3.30 12.83
CA ARG A 61 -11.47 -3.52 13.94
C ARG A 61 -11.17 -2.20 14.64
N LEU A 62 -10.56 -2.32 15.81
CA LEU A 62 -9.95 -1.21 16.54
C LEU A 62 -8.45 -1.48 16.62
N ASP A 63 -7.64 -0.43 16.47
CA ASP A 63 -6.21 -0.52 16.71
C ASP A 63 -5.90 -0.56 18.23
N THR A 64 -4.61 -0.54 18.57
CA THR A 64 -4.16 -0.55 19.98
C THR A 64 -4.55 0.70 20.75
N GLU A 65 -4.89 1.79 20.07
CA GLU A 65 -5.28 3.07 20.65
C GLU A 65 -6.82 3.22 20.68
N GLY A 66 -7.55 2.26 20.11
CA GLY A 66 -9.02 2.29 20.04
C GLY A 66 -9.56 2.98 18.80
N ASN A 67 -8.72 3.37 17.84
CA ASN A 67 -9.17 3.99 16.61
C ASN A 67 -9.76 2.93 15.66
N PRO A 68 -10.92 3.21 15.04
CA PRO A 68 -11.57 2.26 14.15
C PRO A 68 -10.86 2.18 12.79
N PHE A 69 -10.63 0.96 12.31
CA PHE A 69 -10.16 0.70 10.95
C PHE A 69 -10.92 -0.47 10.33
N LEU A 70 -10.91 -0.54 9.00
CA LEU A 70 -11.57 -1.59 8.24
C LEU A 70 -10.52 -2.49 7.59
N GLN A 71 -10.49 -3.76 7.96
CA GLN A 71 -9.68 -4.75 7.26
C GLN A 71 -10.49 -5.32 6.09
N VAL A 72 -9.93 -5.26 4.89
CA VAL A 72 -10.51 -5.87 3.68
C VAL A 72 -9.62 -7.04 3.27
N ASN A 73 -10.20 -8.23 3.25
CA ASN A 73 -9.56 -9.46 2.78
C ASN A 73 -9.99 -9.71 1.34
N PHE A 74 -9.03 -10.07 0.49
CA PHE A 74 -9.28 -10.42 -0.91
C PHE A 74 -9.18 -11.93 -1.13
N HIS A 75 -9.91 -12.45 -2.12
CA HIS A 75 -9.84 -13.86 -2.52
C HIS A 75 -8.44 -14.30 -2.98
N SER A 76 -7.57 -13.35 -3.33
CA SER A 76 -6.15 -13.58 -3.64
C SER A 76 -5.29 -13.91 -2.40
N GLY A 77 -5.84 -13.76 -1.20
CA GLY A 77 -5.10 -13.83 0.07
C GLY A 77 -4.45 -12.50 0.47
N MET A 78 -4.53 -11.48 -0.38
CA MET A 78 -4.07 -10.12 -0.05
C MET A 78 -5.00 -9.44 0.96
N LYS A 79 -4.48 -8.43 1.65
CA LYS A 79 -5.22 -7.67 2.65
C LYS A 79 -4.85 -6.20 2.59
N ILE A 80 -5.83 -5.34 2.79
CA ILE A 80 -5.62 -3.91 3.04
C ILE A 80 -6.31 -3.49 4.34
N LEU A 81 -5.79 -2.44 4.96
CA LEU A 81 -6.35 -1.81 6.14
C LEU A 81 -6.74 -0.37 5.78
N LEU A 82 -8.03 -0.06 5.78
CA LEU A 82 -8.52 1.29 5.61
C LEU A 82 -8.57 1.95 6.99
N THR A 83 -7.77 3.00 7.20
CA THR A 83 -7.84 3.84 8.40
C THR A 83 -8.59 5.15 8.08
N GLU A 84 -8.67 6.06 9.05
CA GLU A 84 -9.29 7.37 8.83
C GLU A 84 -8.63 8.16 7.68
N SER A 85 -7.33 7.96 7.45
CA SER A 85 -6.55 8.79 6.55
C SER A 85 -5.73 8.05 5.49
N LEU A 86 -5.38 6.80 5.73
CA LEU A 86 -4.45 6.04 4.89
C LEU A 86 -4.97 4.63 4.61
N VAL A 87 -4.36 4.01 3.61
CA VAL A 87 -4.57 2.58 3.35
C VAL A 87 -3.26 1.84 3.61
N GLY A 88 -3.29 0.97 4.62
CA GLY A 88 -2.19 0.08 4.96
C GLY A 88 -2.23 -1.21 4.14
N PHE A 89 -1.07 -1.72 3.78
CA PHE A 89 -0.90 -2.99 3.08
C PHE A 89 0.38 -3.70 3.53
N LYS A 90 0.51 -4.98 3.19
CA LYS A 90 1.70 -5.76 3.52
C LYS A 90 2.79 -5.52 2.46
N PRO A 91 4.04 -5.20 2.85
CA PRO A 91 5.14 -5.11 1.88
C PRO A 91 5.41 -6.48 1.23
N ALA A 92 5.88 -6.48 -0.02
CA ALA A 92 6.20 -7.70 -0.76
C ALA A 92 7.38 -8.42 -0.12
N ILE A 93 7.35 -9.75 -0.12
CA ILE A 93 8.44 -10.55 0.45
C ILE A 93 9.67 -10.41 -0.45
N SER A 94 10.78 -9.94 0.13
CA SER A 94 12.07 -9.93 -0.54
C SER A 94 12.99 -10.97 0.11
N PRO A 95 13.54 -11.94 -0.65
CA PRO A 95 14.39 -13.00 -0.08
C PRO A 95 15.71 -12.45 0.48
N THR A 96 16.07 -11.23 0.10
CA THR A 96 17.31 -10.56 0.47
C THR A 96 17.11 -9.49 1.55
N LEU A 97 15.92 -9.42 2.13
CA LEU A 97 15.57 -8.47 3.18
C LEU A 97 15.12 -9.22 4.43
N ASP A 98 15.58 -8.76 5.60
CA ASP A 98 15.07 -9.26 6.86
C ASP A 98 13.66 -8.68 7.12
N MET A 99 12.64 -9.44 6.73
CA MET A 99 11.24 -9.05 6.90
C MET A 99 10.84 -8.89 8.37
N GLY A 100 11.61 -9.41 9.33
CA GLY A 100 11.37 -9.20 10.76
C GLY A 100 11.71 -7.79 11.24
N LYS A 101 12.49 -7.03 10.45
CA LYS A 101 12.85 -5.64 10.72
C LYS A 101 11.93 -4.63 10.02
N LEU A 102 11.13 -5.10 9.06
CA LEU A 102 10.13 -4.25 8.42
C LEU A 102 8.84 -4.19 9.24
N PRO A 103 8.14 -3.05 9.20
CA PRO A 103 6.76 -2.99 9.64
C PRO A 103 5.92 -4.05 8.91
N SER A 104 5.06 -4.74 9.65
CA SER A 104 4.16 -5.76 9.10
C SER A 104 3.08 -5.17 8.17
N VAL A 105 2.83 -3.87 8.32
CA VAL A 105 1.93 -3.05 7.52
C VAL A 105 2.64 -1.73 7.23
N VAL A 106 2.58 -1.30 5.97
CA VAL A 106 3.13 -0.05 5.45
C VAL A 106 2.06 0.70 4.66
N THR A 107 2.31 1.96 4.34
CA THR A 107 1.44 2.86 3.59
C THR A 107 2.21 3.52 2.45
N THR A 108 1.50 4.13 1.49
CA THR A 108 2.15 4.81 0.36
C THR A 108 3.04 6.00 0.75
N PRO A 109 2.76 6.81 1.80
CA PRO A 109 3.71 7.80 2.31
C PRO A 109 5.06 7.23 2.74
N ASP A 110 5.13 5.97 3.17
CA ASP A 110 6.40 5.36 3.61
C ASP A 110 7.43 5.30 2.47
N LEU A 111 6.98 5.29 1.20
CA LEU A 111 7.88 5.38 0.05
C LEU A 111 8.68 6.69 0.03
N LEU A 112 8.06 7.81 0.44
CA LEU A 112 8.75 9.10 0.50
C LEU A 112 9.79 9.09 1.62
N SER A 113 9.44 8.56 2.79
CA SER A 113 10.38 8.44 3.91
C SER A 113 11.60 7.57 3.57
N VAL A 114 11.41 6.51 2.77
CA VAL A 114 12.54 5.69 2.29
C VAL A 114 13.41 6.46 1.29
N VAL A 115 12.81 7.31 0.44
CA VAL A 115 13.58 8.17 -0.49
C VAL A 115 14.39 9.21 0.27
N GLU A 116 13.81 9.86 1.26
CA GLU A 116 14.49 10.83 2.12
C GLU A 116 15.70 10.19 2.82
N ALA A 117 15.53 8.98 3.36
CA ALA A 117 16.62 8.22 3.97
C ALA A 117 17.74 7.89 2.95
N ILE A 118 17.38 7.53 1.71
CA ILE A 118 18.35 7.28 0.64
C ILE A 118 19.15 8.55 0.31
N GLU A 119 18.48 9.70 0.20
CA GLU A 119 19.12 10.99 -0.09
C GLU A 119 20.05 11.43 1.04
N GLU A 120 19.66 11.20 2.29
CA GLU A 120 20.49 11.46 3.47
C GLU A 120 21.75 10.57 3.47
N THR A 121 21.59 9.27 3.24
CA THR A 121 22.70 8.31 3.11
C THR A 121 23.69 8.74 2.02
N LEU A 122 23.20 9.12 0.83
CA LEU A 122 24.05 9.60 -0.27
C LEU A 122 24.79 10.90 0.07
N SER A 123 24.13 11.81 0.79
CA SER A 123 24.69 13.11 1.19
C SER A 123 25.75 13.00 2.29
N SER A 124 25.69 11.94 3.11
CA SER A 124 26.59 11.74 4.25
C SER A 124 28.04 11.36 3.87
N GLY A 125 28.33 11.10 2.59
CA GLY A 125 29.68 10.99 2.04
C GLY A 125 30.50 9.77 2.51
N GLY A 126 29.89 8.78 3.15
CA GLY A 126 30.55 7.58 3.67
C GLY A 126 30.28 6.31 2.86
N ALA A 127 31.03 5.24 3.14
CA ALA A 127 30.87 3.90 2.58
C ALA A 127 29.60 3.19 3.12
N GLN A 128 28.43 3.75 2.87
CA GLN A 128 27.11 3.21 3.25
C GLN A 128 26.46 2.41 2.11
N ALA A 129 27.28 1.77 1.26
CA ALA A 129 26.77 1.03 0.10
C ALA A 129 25.79 -0.10 0.51
N GLU A 130 26.06 -0.77 1.64
CA GLU A 130 25.19 -1.81 2.19
C GLU A 130 23.86 -1.22 2.68
N GLU A 131 23.88 -0.10 3.40
CA GLU A 131 22.68 0.59 3.88
C GLU A 131 21.83 1.09 2.72
N LEU A 132 22.46 1.67 1.70
CA LEU A 132 21.79 2.10 0.47
C LEU A 132 21.13 0.92 -0.26
N GLU A 133 21.80 -0.23 -0.30
CA GLU A 133 21.23 -1.45 -0.89
C GLU A 133 20.02 -1.95 -0.10
N ILE A 134 20.07 -1.91 1.24
CA ILE A 134 18.95 -2.26 2.10
C ILE A 134 17.77 -1.31 1.83
N LEU A 135 17.99 0.01 1.86
CA LEU A 135 16.93 0.99 1.62
C LEU A 135 16.26 0.82 0.24
N ARG A 136 17.03 0.47 -0.80
CA ARG A 136 16.48 0.14 -2.11
C ARG A 136 15.58 -1.08 -2.09
N ARG A 137 16.00 -2.13 -1.39
CA ARG A 137 15.20 -3.36 -1.24
C ARG A 137 13.93 -3.08 -0.44
N VAL A 138 14.00 -2.22 0.58
CA VAL A 138 12.81 -1.74 1.31
C VAL A 138 11.88 -0.99 0.36
N PHE A 139 12.39 -0.02 -0.40
CA PHE A 139 11.58 0.73 -1.38
C PHE A 139 10.90 -0.21 -2.38
N GLY A 140 11.65 -1.15 -2.97
CA GLY A 140 11.11 -2.14 -3.91
C GLY A 140 10.04 -3.02 -3.28
N SER A 141 10.26 -3.48 -2.06
CA SER A 141 9.31 -4.29 -1.30
C SER A 141 7.99 -3.55 -1.00
N VAL A 142 8.05 -2.29 -0.58
CA VAL A 142 6.85 -1.44 -0.37
C VAL A 142 6.15 -1.16 -1.70
N LEU A 143 6.91 -0.82 -2.76
CA LEU A 143 6.37 -0.54 -4.09
C LEU A 143 5.60 -1.74 -4.66
N GLU A 144 6.22 -2.92 -4.66
CA GLU A 144 5.61 -4.16 -5.16
C GLU A 144 4.39 -4.57 -4.32
N GLY A 145 4.44 -4.39 -3.00
CA GLY A 145 3.30 -4.67 -2.13
C GLY A 145 2.11 -3.75 -2.42
N GLY A 146 2.37 -2.47 -2.66
CA GLY A 146 1.34 -1.49 -2.98
C GLY A 146 0.69 -1.76 -4.34
N GLU A 147 1.49 -2.05 -5.36
CA GLU A 147 0.96 -2.40 -6.68
C GLU A 147 0.16 -3.72 -6.65
N ALA A 148 0.62 -4.71 -5.89
CA ALA A 148 -0.07 -5.98 -5.76
C ALA A 148 -1.51 -5.79 -5.23
N VAL A 149 -1.70 -4.90 -4.25
CA VAL A 149 -3.05 -4.60 -3.72
C VAL A 149 -3.87 -3.67 -4.63
N GLY A 150 -3.27 -3.08 -5.66
CA GLY A 150 -3.95 -2.29 -6.69
C GLY A 150 -3.68 -0.79 -6.67
N PHE A 151 -2.62 -0.33 -6.00
CA PHE A 151 -2.19 1.06 -6.11
C PHE A 151 -1.58 1.37 -7.47
N ASP A 152 -1.87 2.56 -7.99
CA ASP A 152 -1.11 3.13 -9.10
C ASP A 152 0.16 3.83 -8.57
N LEU A 153 1.28 3.11 -8.65
CA LEU A 153 2.61 3.58 -8.22
C LEU A 153 3.57 3.75 -9.40
N THR A 154 3.01 4.02 -10.60
CA THR A 154 3.79 4.16 -11.84
C THR A 154 4.87 5.25 -11.72
N ALA A 155 4.58 6.35 -11.01
CA ALA A 155 5.53 7.44 -10.80
C ALA A 155 6.69 7.02 -9.87
N GLU A 156 6.40 6.32 -8.78
CA GLU A 156 7.38 5.85 -7.79
C GLU A 156 8.30 4.77 -8.38
N ARG A 157 7.77 3.96 -9.32
CA ARG A 157 8.57 3.00 -10.07
C ARG A 157 9.69 3.67 -10.89
N VAL A 158 9.45 4.89 -11.39
CA VAL A 158 10.49 5.68 -12.06
C VAL A 158 11.56 6.12 -11.06
N TRP A 159 11.21 6.40 -9.80
CA TRP A 159 12.18 6.76 -8.76
C TRP A 159 13.15 5.61 -8.47
N LEU A 160 12.64 4.38 -8.36
CA LEU A 160 13.49 3.19 -8.15
C LEU A 160 14.56 3.04 -9.25
N THR A 161 14.19 3.34 -10.50
CA THR A 161 15.12 3.31 -11.64
C THR A 161 16.22 4.34 -11.46
N ARG A 162 15.87 5.59 -11.10
CA ARG A 162 16.84 6.67 -10.84
C ARG A 162 17.76 6.35 -9.66
N ILE A 163 17.17 5.87 -8.57
CA ILE A 163 17.90 5.44 -7.37
C ILE A 163 18.93 4.37 -7.75
N SER A 164 18.57 3.41 -8.61
CA SER A 164 19.48 2.34 -9.05
C SER A 164 20.67 2.87 -9.86
N HIS A 165 20.47 3.91 -10.69
CA HIS A 165 21.55 4.53 -11.46
C HIS A 165 22.57 5.27 -10.59
N LEU A 166 22.14 5.93 -9.51
CA LEU A 166 23.03 6.72 -8.64
C LEU A 166 24.13 5.89 -7.94
N ALA A 167 23.94 4.58 -7.70
CA ALA A 167 25.04 3.76 -7.15
C ALA A 167 26.09 3.34 -8.18
N GLY A 168 25.71 3.28 -9.46
CA GLY A 168 26.63 2.90 -10.53
C GLY A 168 27.75 3.93 -10.70
N GLU A 169 27.45 5.20 -10.43
CA GLU A 169 28.42 6.31 -10.53
C GLU A 169 29.31 6.44 -9.29
N HIS A 170 28.85 6.01 -8.12
CA HIS A 170 29.64 6.02 -6.88
C HIS A 170 30.53 4.77 -6.68
N SER A 171 30.46 3.79 -7.59
CA SER A 171 31.29 2.57 -7.56
C SER A 171 32.40 2.55 -8.62
N ALA A 172 32.66 3.67 -9.30
CA ALA A 172 33.66 3.82 -10.37
C ALA A 172 34.81 4.75 -9.99
#